data_AF-E3I4B1-F1
#
_entry.id   AF-E3I4B1-F1
#
_cell.length_a   1.000
_cell.length_b   1.000
_cell.length_c   1.000
_cell.angle_alpha   90.00
_cell.angle_beta   90.00
_cell.angle_gamma   90.00
#
_symmetry.space_group_name_H-M   'P 1'
#
loop_
_entity.id
_entity.type
_entity.pdbx_description
1 polymer ?
#
loop_
_entity_poly.entity_id
_entity_poly.type
_entity_poly.pdbx_seq_one_letter_code
_entity_poly.pdbx_strand_id
1 'polypeptide(L)'
;MAQNTKAPFNQWVETANSLGRQSASSVACPCCGSTSLSVRDVEYGFGHDRGVQRYISCGHCGAFTGVAVRHAGEVESPTLRAAE
;
A
#
# COMPACT_ATOMS: atom_id res chain seq x y z
N MET A 1 19.54 9.65 -15.59
CA MET A 1 18.37 10.51 -15.34
C MET A 1 17.14 9.60 -15.34
N ALA A 2 16.59 9.28 -14.18
CA ALA A 2 15.39 8.44 -14.11
C ALA A 2 14.21 9.26 -14.65
N GLN A 3 13.55 8.73 -15.68
CA GLN A 3 12.34 9.34 -16.23
C GLN A 3 11.31 9.42 -15.10
N ASN A 4 10.77 10.61 -14.86
CA ASN A 4 9.72 10.84 -13.86
C ASN A 4 8.37 10.35 -14.42
N THR A 5 8.31 9.09 -14.83
CA THR A 5 7.08 8.44 -15.27
C THR A 5 6.27 8.15 -14.02
N LYS A 6 5.17 8.89 -13.84
CA LYS A 6 4.18 8.58 -12.82
C LYS A 6 3.62 7.19 -13.11
N ALA A 7 3.95 6.22 -12.27
CA ALA A 7 3.34 4.90 -12.37
C ALA A 7 1.81 5.01 -12.21
N PRO A 8 1.03 4.20 -12.96
CA PRO A 8 -0.42 4.17 -12.81
C PRO A 8 -0.82 3.76 -11.39
N PHE A 9 -1.95 4.26 -10.90
CA PHE A 9 -2.40 4.02 -9.52
C PHE A 9 -2.55 2.53 -9.18
N ASN A 10 -3.00 1.69 -10.14
CA ASN A 10 -3.12 0.25 -9.92
C ASN A 10 -1.78 -0.42 -9.56
N GLN A 11 -0.66 0.01 -10.14
CA GLN A 11 0.65 -0.52 -9.78
C GLN A 11 1.06 -0.13 -8.37
N TRP A 12 0.62 1.04 -7.90
CA TRP A 12 0.81 1.44 -6.51
C TRP A 12 -0.03 0.59 -5.55
N VAL A 13 -1.25 0.21 -5.93
CA VAL A 13 -2.08 -0.73 -5.16
C VAL A 13 -1.39 -2.10 -5.04
N GLU A 14 -0.86 -2.63 -6.14
CA GLU A 14 -0.10 -3.89 -6.15
C GLU A 14 1.16 -3.79 -5.27
N THR A 15 1.88 -2.67 -5.36
CA THR A 15 3.05 -2.37 -4.53
C THR A 15 2.66 -2.34 -3.05
N ALA A 16 1.58 -1.65 -2.70
CA ALA A 16 1.07 -1.55 -1.33
C ALA A 16 0.68 -2.93 -0.75
N ASN A 17 0.03 -3.77 -1.55
CA ASN A 17 -0.31 -5.14 -1.17
C ASN A 17 0.93 -6.01 -0.99
N SER A 18 1.92 -5.87 -1.88
CA SER A 18 3.20 -6.58 -1.78
C SER A 18 3.97 -6.20 -0.52
N LEU A 19 4.01 -4.90 -0.18
CA LEU A 19 4.60 -4.38 1.05
C LEU A 19 3.85 -4.82 2.33
N GLY A 20 2.58 -5.23 2.21
CA GLY A 20 1.85 -5.83 3.32
C GLY A 20 2.22 -7.30 3.59
N ARG A 21 2.84 -7.97 2.62
CA ARG A 21 3.19 -9.41 2.68
C ARG A 21 4.69 -9.65 2.72
N GLN A 22 5.49 -8.69 2.26
CA GLN A 22 6.93 -8.82 2.05
C GLN A 22 7.67 -7.62 2.68
N SER A 23 8.97 -7.78 2.93
CA SER A 23 9.83 -6.68 3.36
C SER A 23 9.90 -5.58 2.31
N ALA A 24 10.00 -4.32 2.74
CA ALA A 24 10.15 -3.16 1.86
C ALA A 24 11.38 -3.25 0.95
N SER A 25 12.44 -3.91 1.41
CA SER A 25 13.66 -4.16 0.64
C SER A 25 13.50 -5.11 -0.55
N SER A 26 12.37 -5.82 -0.62
CA SER A 26 12.07 -6.82 -1.66
C SER A 26 11.06 -6.33 -2.69
N VAL A 27 10.50 -5.12 -2.51
CA VAL A 27 9.49 -4.54 -3.40
C VAL A 27 10.10 -3.38 -4.17
N ALA A 28 10.00 -3.42 -5.49
CA ALA A 28 10.51 -2.38 -6.38
C ALA A 28 9.54 -1.20 -6.49
N CYS A 29 10.06 0.02 -6.55
CA CYS A 29 9.30 1.20 -6.89
C CYS A 29 8.74 1.08 -8.32
N PRO A 30 7.43 1.24 -8.53
CA PRO A 30 6.85 1.08 -9.87
C PRO A 30 7.28 2.19 -10.85
N CYS A 31 7.81 3.32 -10.35
CA CYS A 31 8.31 4.39 -11.21
C CYS A 31 9.75 4.17 -11.69
N CYS A 32 10.63 3.59 -10.86
CA CYS A 32 12.07 3.56 -11.13
C CYS A 32 12.77 2.20 -10.90
N GLY A 33 12.05 1.19 -10.42
CA GLY A 33 12.59 -0.14 -10.14
C GLY A 33 13.44 -0.27 -8.87
N SER A 34 13.80 0.84 -8.21
CA SER A 34 14.59 0.79 -6.96
C SER A 34 13.79 0.21 -5.79
N THR A 35 14.43 -0.58 -4.92
CA THR A 35 13.84 -1.13 -3.69
C THR A 35 14.01 -0.22 -2.47
N SER A 36 14.40 1.03 -2.67
CA SER A 36 14.51 2.04 -1.61
C SER A 36 13.14 2.63 -1.24
N LEU A 37 12.19 1.78 -0.85
CA LEU A 37 10.84 2.17 -0.44
C LEU A 37 10.75 2.36 1.08
N SER A 38 10.08 3.43 1.51
CA SER A 38 9.69 3.67 2.89
C SER A 38 8.16 3.70 2.99
N VAL A 39 7.64 3.02 4.00
CA VAL A 39 6.20 2.77 4.19
C VAL A 39 5.76 3.31 5.54
N ARG A 40 4.60 3.96 5.57
CA ARG A 40 3.94 4.39 6.80
C ARG A 40 2.46 4.12 6.73
N ASP A 41 1.96 3.33 7.67
CA ASP A 41 0.53 3.08 7.80
C ASP A 41 -0.09 4.06 8.80
N VAL A 42 -1.26 4.59 8.45
CA VAL A 42 -2.05 5.51 9.26
C VAL A 42 -3.46 4.94 9.36
N GLU A 43 -3.87 4.58 10.57
CA GLU A 43 -5.25 4.22 10.85
C GLU A 43 -6.13 5.48 10.85
N TYR A 44 -7.34 5.34 10.31
CA TYR A 44 -8.35 6.40 10.30
C TYR A 44 -9.74 5.82 10.57
N GLY A 45 -10.71 6.64 10.98
CA GLY A 45 -12.03 6.17 11.40
C GLY A 45 -12.13 5.93 12.92
N PHE A 46 -13.29 5.45 13.37
CA PHE A 46 -13.64 5.34 14.79
C PHE A 46 -14.13 3.92 15.14
N GLY A 47 -13.84 3.45 16.36
CA GLY A 47 -14.35 2.17 16.84
C GLY A 47 -13.87 0.97 16.01
N HIS A 48 -14.82 0.10 15.64
CA HIS A 48 -14.58 -1.11 14.84
C HIS A 48 -14.48 -0.83 13.34
N ASP A 49 -14.80 0.38 12.90
CA ASP A 49 -14.84 0.80 11.50
C ASP A 49 -13.52 1.46 11.06
N ARG A 50 -12.38 1.07 11.62
CA ARG A 50 -11.09 1.69 11.28
C ARG A 50 -10.62 1.30 9.89
N GLY A 51 -10.36 2.28 9.03
CA GLY A 51 -9.60 2.11 7.81
C GLY A 51 -8.10 2.20 8.06
N VAL A 52 -7.31 1.79 7.07
CA VAL A 52 -5.85 1.92 7.08
C VAL A 52 -5.40 2.52 5.74
N GLN A 53 -4.70 3.64 5.82
CA GLN A 53 -4.07 4.32 4.70
C GLN A 53 -2.56 4.06 4.74
N ARG A 54 -2.02 3.48 3.67
CA ARG A 54 -0.59 3.20 3.51
C ARG A 54 0.05 4.26 2.63
N TYR A 55 0.98 5.01 3.20
CA TYR A 55 1.82 5.97 2.47
C TYR A 55 3.12 5.30 2.06
N ILE A 56 3.49 5.45 0.79
CA ILE A 56 4.69 4.85 0.22
C ILE A 56 5.51 5.96 -0.43
N SER A 57 6.81 5.97 -0.13
CA SER A 57 7.77 6.92 -0.69
C SER A 57 9.00 6.18 -1.21
N CYS A 58 9.55 6.61 -2.34
CA CYS A 58 10.79 6.06 -2.88
C CYS A 58 11.95 7.03 -2.62
N GLY A 59 12.97 6.59 -1.89
CA GLY A 59 14.19 7.35 -1.63
C GLY A 59 15.10 7.54 -2.85
N HIS A 60 14.87 6.82 -3.95
CA HIS A 60 15.67 6.93 -5.17
C HIS A 60 15.13 7.99 -6.15
N CYS A 61 13.85 7.90 -6.51
CA CYS A 61 13.23 8.82 -7.48
C CYS A 61 12.33 9.88 -6.84
N GLY A 62 12.12 9.85 -5.52
CA GLY A 62 11.24 10.79 -4.81
C GLY A 62 9.74 10.55 -5.04
N ALA A 63 9.36 9.48 -5.74
CA ALA A 63 7.95 9.17 -5.97
C ALA A 63 7.22 8.89 -4.64
N PHE A 64 6.01 9.43 -4.53
CA PHE A 64 5.18 9.33 -3.33
C PHE A 64 3.73 9.03 -3.70
N THR A 65 3.08 8.17 -2.92
CA THR A 65 1.65 7.89 -3.05
C THR A 65 1.03 7.52 -1.71
N GLY A 66 -0.30 7.57 -1.64
CA GLY A 66 -1.09 6.97 -0.56
C GLY A 66 -2.10 5.98 -1.14
N VAL A 67 -2.17 4.78 -0.57
CA VAL A 67 -3.13 3.74 -0.93
C VAL A 67 -3.98 3.36 0.29
N ALA A 68 -5.30 3.39 0.14
CA ALA A 68 -6.19 2.80 1.14
C ALA A 68 -6.07 1.28 1.06
N VAL A 69 -5.53 0.64 2.10
CA VAL A 69 -5.36 -0.82 2.15
C VAL A 69 -6.53 -1.51 2.86
N ARG A 70 -7.27 -0.76 3.68
CA ARG A 70 -8.57 -1.14 4.26
C ARG A 70 -9.44 0.09 4.36
N HIS A 71 -10.68 0.05 3.87
CA HIS A 71 -11.58 1.18 3.99
C HIS A 71 -12.27 1.21 5.36
N ALA A 72 -12.47 2.41 5.92
CA ALA A 72 -13.28 2.56 7.13
C ALA A 72 -14.72 2.13 6.85
N GLY A 73 -15.30 1.30 7.73
CA GLY A 73 -16.63 0.71 7.54
C GLY A 73 -16.67 -0.45 6.54
N GLU A 74 -15.52 -0.92 6.04
CA GLU A 74 -15.44 -2.16 5.27
C GLU A 74 -15.65 -3.34 6.22
N VAL A 75 -16.87 -3.87 6.24
CA VAL A 75 -17.19 -5.11 6.94
C VAL A 75 -16.40 -6.20 6.24
N GLU A 76 -15.40 -6.78 6.92
CA GLU A 76 -14.79 -8.03 6.45
C GLU A 76 -15.93 -9.04 6.30
N SER A 77 -16.33 -9.33 5.06
CA SER A 77 -17.41 -10.28 4.79
C SER A 77 -17.08 -11.59 5.53
N PRO A 78 -17.93 -12.04 6.47
CA PRO A 78 -17.68 -13.24 7.26
C PRO A 78 -17.98 -14.48 6.42
N THR A 79 -17.28 -14.68 5.29
CA THR A 79 -17.55 -15.80 4.38
C THR A 79 -16.68 -17.03 4.62
N LEU A 80 -16.07 -17.19 5.82
CA LEU A 80 -15.19 -18.34 6.10
C LEU A 80 -15.19 -18.89 7.54
N ARG A 81 -16.15 -18.53 8.40
CA ARG A 81 -16.32 -19.16 9.74
C ARG A 81 -17.71 -19.77 9.97
N ALA A 82 -18.30 -20.35 8.93
CA ALA A 82 -19.51 -21.16 9.06
C ALA A 82 -19.43 -22.35 8.08
N ALA A 83 -18.49 -23.25 8.35
CA ALA A 83 -18.50 -24.61 7.84
C ALA A 83 -17.98 -25.49 8.99
N GLU A 84 -18.84 -25.66 10.00
CA GLU A 84 -18.79 -26.78 10.94
C GLU A 84 -20.03 -27.66 10.71
#